data_AF-A0A554LLY0-F1
#
_entry.id   AF-A0A554LLY0-F1
#
_cell.length_a   1.000
_cell.length_b   1.000
_cell.length_c   1.000
_cell.angle_alpha   90.00
_cell.angle_beta   90.00
_cell.angle_gamma   90.00
#
_symmetry.space_group_name_H-M   'P 1'
#
loop_
_entity.id
_entity.type
_entity.pdbx_description
1 polymer ?
#
loop_
_entity_poly.entity_id
_entity_poly.type
_entity_poly.pdbx_seq_one_letter_code
_entity_poly.pdbx_strand_id
1 'polypeptide(L)'
;MIKNLLVLIAIIFASYSIGRISHILGGHLKTPHHWIYGAIALIIGIIFHRQKWGQYLIAFGIGFIISDFKDMIDLKFYGVDDVVIKKFWGVD
;
A
#
# COMPACT_ATOMS: atom_id res chain seq x y z
N MET A 1 9.55 7.38 22.40
CA MET A 1 8.27 6.73 22.03
C MET A 1 7.50 7.53 20.98
N ILE A 2 7.12 8.78 21.28
CA ILE A 2 6.34 9.65 20.35
C ILE A 2 7.03 9.86 18.99
N LYS A 3 8.35 10.12 18.97
CA LYS A 3 9.11 10.31 17.72
C LYS A 3 9.00 9.11 16.76
N ASN A 4 9.06 7.89 17.28
CA ASN A 4 8.96 6.68 16.45
C ASN A 4 7.54 6.50 15.91
N LEU A 5 6.53 6.84 16.70
CA LEU A 5 5.14 6.80 16.25
C LEU A 5 4.89 7.78 15.09
N LEU A 6 5.40 9.01 15.18
CA LEU A 6 5.29 9.99 14.10
C LEU A 6 5.96 9.52 12.81
N VAL A 7 7.12 8.88 12.91
CA VAL A 7 7.80 8.27 11.76
C VAL A 7 6.96 7.17 11.12
N LEU A 8 6.36 6.28 11.92
CA LEU A 8 5.49 5.22 11.39
C LEU A 8 4.23 5.79 10.71
N ILE A 9 3.60 6.80 11.31
CA ILE A 9 2.44 7.49 10.71
C ILE A 9 2.84 8.15 9.38
N ALA A 10 4.00 8.82 9.34
CA ALA A 10 4.51 9.42 8.12
C ALA A 10 4.78 8.38 7.03
N ILE A 11 5.32 7.20 7.39
CA ILE A 11 5.54 6.10 6.46
C ILE A 11 4.22 5.56 5.93
N ILE A 12 3.21 5.35 6.78
CA ILE A 12 1.86 4.89 6.36
C ILE A 12 1.25 5.90 5.37
N PHE A 13 1.30 7.19 5.70
CA PHE A 13 0.75 8.23 4.83
C PHE A 13 1.48 8.32 3.49
N ALA A 14 2.81 8.24 3.51
CA ALA A 14 3.63 8.25 2.30
C ALA A 14 3.35 7.01 1.43
N SER A 15 3.28 5.82 2.02
CA SER A 15 3.02 4.59 1.26
C SER A 15 1.60 4.55 0.69
N TYR A 16 0.60 5.02 1.45
CA TYR A 16 -0.75 5.23 0.93
C TYR A 16 -0.73 6.18 -0.28
N SER A 17 -0.07 7.33 -0.15
CA SER A 17 0.01 8.33 -1.22
C SER A 17 0.69 7.77 -2.47
N ILE A 18 1.78 7.00 -2.32
CA ILE A 18 2.45 6.33 -3.44
C ILE A 18 1.51 5.34 -4.10
N GLY A 19 0.83 4.48 -3.32
CA GLY A 19 -0.12 3.50 -3.86
C GLY A 19 -1.26 4.17 -4.64
N ARG A 20 -1.81 5.29 -4.15
CA ARG A 20 -2.81 6.09 -4.88
C ARG A 20 -2.27 6.68 -6.16
N ILE A 21 -1.06 7.24 -6.16
CA ILE A 21 -0.42 7.77 -7.38
C ILE A 21 -0.23 6.64 -8.39
N SER A 22 0.26 5.49 -7.95
CA SER A 22 0.46 4.32 -8.80
C SER A 22 -0.86 3.78 -9.36
N HIS A 23 -1.95 3.79 -8.58
CA HIS A 23 -3.27 3.36 -9.05
C HIS A 23 -3.90 4.34 -10.05
N ILE A 24 -3.70 5.65 -9.87
CA ILE A 24 -4.21 6.69 -10.78
C ILE A 24 -3.41 6.73 -12.09
N LEU A 25 -2.07 6.73 -12.00
CA LEU A 25 -1.21 6.89 -13.15
C LEU A 25 -0.91 5.56 -13.84
N GLY A 26 -0.80 4.48 -13.08
CA GLY A 26 -0.40 3.15 -13.55
C GLY A 26 -1.54 2.17 -13.75
N GLY A 27 -2.80 2.51 -13.41
CA GLY A 27 -3.94 1.61 -13.54
C GLY A 27 -4.23 1.12 -14.97
N HIS A 28 -3.62 1.73 -15.99
CA HIS A 28 -3.68 1.29 -17.38
C HIS A 28 -2.66 0.17 -17.71
N LEU A 29 -1.71 -0.08 -16.82
CA LEU A 29 -0.67 -1.10 -16.99
C LEU A 29 -1.19 -2.46 -16.54
N LYS A 30 -0.84 -3.50 -17.30
CA LYS A 30 -1.21 -4.88 -16.98
C LYS A 30 -0.20 -5.45 -15.98
N THR A 31 -0.39 -5.14 -14.71
CA THR A 31 0.51 -5.49 -13.60
C THR A 31 -0.25 -6.15 -12.45
N PRO A 32 0.46 -6.80 -11.50
CA PRO A 32 -0.16 -7.17 -10.23
C PRO A 32 -0.76 -5.95 -9.53
N HIS A 33 -1.91 -6.12 -8.87
CA HIS A 33 -2.52 -5.02 -8.12
C HIS A 33 -1.64 -4.62 -6.93
N HIS A 34 -1.78 -3.36 -6.52
CA HIS A 34 -0.86 -2.71 -5.60
C HIS A 34 -0.89 -3.35 -4.23
N TRP A 35 -2.06 -3.80 -3.78
CA TRP A 35 -2.23 -4.46 -2.49
C TRP A 35 -1.33 -5.71 -2.33
N ILE A 36 -0.97 -6.40 -3.43
CA ILE A 36 -0.07 -7.56 -3.39
C ILE A 36 1.31 -7.15 -2.89
N TYR A 37 1.86 -6.06 -3.42
CA TYR A 37 3.16 -5.55 -2.98
C TYR A 37 3.10 -5.09 -1.51
N GLY A 38 1.96 -4.52 -1.11
CA GLY A 38 1.68 -4.19 0.28
C GLY A 38 1.66 -5.42 1.20
N ALA A 39 1.01 -6.51 0.77
CA ALA A 39 0.96 -7.78 1.47
C ALA A 39 2.35 -8.42 1.62
N ILE A 40 3.15 -8.43 0.54
CA ILE A 40 4.53 -8.93 0.57
C ILE A 40 5.38 -8.12 1.57
N ALA A 41 5.29 -6.78 1.51
CA ALA A 41 6.00 -5.91 2.43
C ALA A 41 5.58 -6.17 3.88
N LEU A 42 4.28 -6.32 4.13
CA LEU A 42 3.74 -6.64 5.46
C LEU A 42 4.28 -7.98 5.99
N ILE A 43 4.23 -9.04 5.19
CA ILE A 43 4.71 -10.38 5.56
C ILE A 43 6.21 -10.33 5.90
N ILE A 44 7.02 -9.74 5.03
CA ILE A 44 8.46 -9.60 5.28
C ILE A 44 8.68 -8.76 6.54
N GLY A 45 7.94 -7.67 6.70
CA GLY A 45 8.04 -6.80 7.88
C GLY A 45 7.73 -7.54 9.18
N ILE A 46 6.73 -8.42 9.20
CA ILE A 46 6.38 -9.26 10.35
C ILE A 46 7.50 -10.25 10.68
N ILE A 47 8.08 -10.90 9.67
CA ILE A 47 9.22 -11.83 9.86
C ILE A 47 10.39 -11.09 10.54
N PHE A 48 10.64 -9.84 10.14
CA PHE A 48 11.74 -9.02 10.64
C PHE A 48 11.30 -7.92 11.65
N HIS A 49 10.20 -8.12 12.38
CA HIS A 49 9.62 -7.09 13.28
C HIS A 49 10.56 -6.63 14.41
N ARG A 50 11.57 -7.45 14.75
CA ARG A 50 12.59 -7.12 15.75
C ARG A 50 13.61 -6.10 15.22
N GLN A 51 13.73 -5.97 13.91
CA GLN A 51 14.58 -4.98 13.27
C GLN A 51 13.78 -3.70 12.99
N LYS A 52 14.42 -2.53 13.15
CA LYS A 52 13.77 -1.22 12.91
C LYS A 52 13.17 -1.12 11.51
N TRP A 53 13.89 -1.62 10.51
CA TRP A 53 13.42 -1.60 9.12
C TRP A 53 12.20 -2.52 8.90
N GLY A 54 12.07 -3.61 9.68
CA GLY A 54 10.89 -4.47 9.60
C GLY A 54 9.63 -3.76 10.09
N GLN A 55 9.75 -2.93 11.14
CA GLN A 55 8.66 -2.07 11.60
C GLN A 55 8.26 -1.03 10.54
N TYR A 56 9.24 -0.46 9.83
CA TYR A 56 8.97 0.45 8.70
C TYR A 56 8.29 -0.27 7.54
N LEU A 57 8.67 -1.52 7.28
CA LEU A 57 8.08 -2.32 6.22
C LEU A 57 6.65 -2.75 6.55
N ILE A 58 6.33 -3.02 7.81
CA ILE A 58 4.95 -3.21 8.30
C ILE A 58 4.14 -1.94 8.05
N ALA A 59 4.62 -0.78 8.50
CA ALA A 59 3.94 0.50 8.30
C ALA A 59 3.73 0.81 6.81
N PHE A 60 4.75 0.57 6.00
CA PHE A 60 4.69 0.74 4.55
C PHE A 60 3.61 -0.16 3.95
N GLY A 61 3.64 -1.47 4.25
CA GLY A 61 2.69 -2.46 3.76
C GLY A 61 1.24 -2.12 4.12
N ILE A 62 0.99 -1.67 5.35
CA ILE A 62 -0.34 -1.22 5.79
C ILE A 62 -0.85 -0.07 4.94
N GLY A 63 -0.07 1.01 4.77
CA GLY A 63 -0.53 2.15 3.97
C GLY A 63 -0.74 1.80 2.48
N PHE A 64 0.11 0.92 1.94
CA PHE A 64 -0.01 0.46 0.55
C PHE A 64 -1.26 -0.42 0.34
N ILE A 65 -1.57 -1.31 1.28
CA ILE A 65 -2.83 -2.09 1.27
C ILE A 65 -4.05 -1.17 1.37
N ILE A 66 -4.03 -0.16 2.26
CA ILE A 66 -5.16 0.77 2.43
C ILE A 66 -5.44 1.54 1.14
N SER A 67 -4.41 1.83 0.32
CA SER A 67 -4.60 2.57 -0.93
C SER A 67 -5.38 1.81 -2.01
N ASP A 68 -5.44 0.47 -1.86
CA ASP A 68 -5.93 -0.52 -2.85
C ASP A 68 -6.76 -1.61 -2.14
N PHE A 69 -7.46 -1.20 -1.07
CA PHE A 69 -8.12 -2.10 -0.13
C PHE A 69 -9.34 -2.81 -0.74
N LYS A 70 -10.14 -2.15 -1.57
CA LYS A 70 -11.31 -2.78 -2.19
C LYS A 70 -10.87 -3.76 -3.30
N ASP A 71 -9.83 -3.45 -4.08
CA ASP A 71 -9.22 -4.43 -5.00
C ASP A 71 -8.65 -5.65 -4.24
N MET A 72 -8.14 -5.47 -3.02
CA MET A 72 -7.76 -6.58 -2.14
C MET A 72 -8.97 -7.41 -1.69
N ILE A 73 -10.05 -6.78 -1.25
CA ILE A 73 -11.28 -7.47 -0.81
C ILE A 73 -11.92 -8.24 -1.98
N ASP A 74 -11.91 -7.65 -3.17
CA ASP A 74 -12.40 -8.26 -4.41
C ASP A 74 -11.42 -9.32 -4.97
N LEU A 75 -10.28 -9.55 -4.31
CA LEU A 75 -9.23 -10.49 -4.70
C LEU A 75 -8.76 -10.30 -6.15
N LYS A 76 -8.67 -9.04 -6.60
CA LYS A 76 -8.11 -8.73 -7.90
C LYS A 76 -6.60 -8.84 -7.84
N PHE A 77 -6.05 -9.89 -8.43
CA PHE A 77 -4.60 -10.12 -8.34
C PHE A 77 -3.81 -9.48 -9.48
N TYR A 78 -4.39 -9.41 -10.68
CA TYR A 78 -3.68 -8.97 -11.87
C TYR A 78 -4.65 -8.46 -12.92
N GLY A 79 -4.33 -7.33 -13.54
CA GLY A 79 -5.24 -6.76 -14.52
C GLY A 79 -4.93 -5.32 -14.85
N VAL A 80 -5.90 -4.70 -15.52
CA VAL A 80 -5.97 -3.27 -15.79
C VAL A 80 -7.18 -2.77 -15.02
N ASP A 81 -7.10 -1.58 -14.46
CA ASP A 81 -8.21 -0.98 -13.72
C ASP A 81 -9.30 -0.45 -14.66
N ASP A 82 -10.52 -0.36 -14.13
CA ASP A 82 -11.62 0.28 -14.83
C ASP A 82 -11.29 1.75 -15.12
N VAL A 83 -11.67 2.21 -16.32
CA VAL A 83 -11.46 3.61 -16.75
C VAL A 83 -12.49 4.51 -16.07
N VAL A 84 -12.23 4.84 -14.80
CA VAL A 84 -13.06 5.71 -13.97
C VAL A 84 -12.20 6.84 -13.43
N ILE A 85 -12.79 8.04 -13.26
CA ILE A 85 -12.12 9.15 -12.59
C ILE A 85 -11.89 8.78 -11.12
N LYS A 86 -10.67 8.39 -10.79
CA LYS A 86 -10.26 8.04 -9.43
C LYS A 86 -9.98 9.31 -8.61
N LYS A 87 -10.49 9.33 -7.36
CA LYS A 87 -10.18 10.40 -6.40
C LYS A 87 -8.88 10.10 -5.69
N PHE A 88 -8.04 11.10 -5.44
CA PHE A 88 -6.77 10.89 -4.74
C PHE A 88 -6.99 10.27 -3.35
N TRP A 89 -7.87 10.86 -2.53
CA TRP A 89 -8.23 10.39 -1.19
C TRP A 89 -9.25 9.22 -1.18
N GLY A 90 -9.21 8.38 -2.21
CA GLY A 90 -10.06 7.20 -2.33
C GLY A 90 -9.46 5.97 -1.64
N VAL A 91 -10.32 4.98 -1.40
CA VAL A 91 -9.94 3.62 -1.04
C VAL A 91 -10.62 2.75 -2.08
N ASP A 92 -9.85 2.32 -3.08
CA ASP A 92 -10.33 1.51 -4.21
C ASP A 92 -9.94 0.06 -4.06
#